data_AF-A0A1Y6CCL1-F1
#
_entry.id   AF-A0A1Y6CCL1-F1
#
_cell.length_a   1.000
_cell.length_b   1.000
_cell.length_c   1.000
_cell.angle_alpha   90.00
_cell.angle_beta   90.00
_cell.angle_gamma   90.00
#
_symmetry.space_group_name_H-M   'P 1'
#
loop_
_entity.id
_entity.type
_entity.pdbx_description
1 polymer ?
#
loop_
_entity_poly.entity_id
_entity_poly.type
_entity_poly.pdbx_seq_one_letter_code
_entity_poly.pdbx_strand_id
1 'polypeptide(L)'
;MKKVGIVYGCALLLSSITVSSCQKDSSQSGDVEVQGPSEPAQGGDSVAGGQSPSSDGPAFSEFKDQVLKECQDSLGLFASEIVYTGFDGTNEFQSPLWTSSSCKIEADIEAAEGRYTSAQMRELFEGIVEIRDLETLAEGKTFQVSFGTAGIFSWDEAASALEFGEYGAILEATAAGESDVTITLGELSTTVKVIAKEYQAADTNAGEQIYDGTTAVDGVTACASCHQSANGVDHSPNWVSVCSDAELASAITTGEYGNNDQDEEGMCTGYKLSVAHSWSLNADQANQVIAYLRTLPLQPEAANEEEEADADAEE
;
A
#
# COMPACT_ATOMS: atom_id res chain seq x y z
N MET A 1 -1.43 -22.94 -16.04
CA MET A 1 -0.23 -22.25 -15.55
C MET A 1 -0.73 -20.97 -14.91
N LYS A 2 -0.85 -20.93 -13.58
CA LYS A 2 -1.17 -19.71 -12.84
C LYS A 2 0.16 -18.99 -12.62
N LYS A 3 0.30 -17.79 -13.17
CA LYS A 3 1.42 -16.91 -12.82
C LYS A 3 1.07 -16.28 -11.49
N VAL A 4 1.94 -16.47 -10.52
CA VAL A 4 1.93 -15.79 -9.24
C VAL A 4 2.92 -14.64 -9.42
N GLY A 5 2.42 -13.45 -9.73
CA GLY A 5 3.22 -12.23 -9.66
C GLY A 5 3.23 -11.81 -8.19
N ILE A 6 4.29 -12.15 -7.46
CA ILE A 6 4.52 -11.54 -6.14
C ILE A 6 5.35 -10.30 -6.43
N VAL A 7 4.70 -9.14 -6.42
CA VAL A 7 5.37 -7.85 -6.41
C VAL A 7 6.02 -7.70 -5.03
N TYR A 8 7.32 -7.97 -4.91
CA TYR A 8 8.12 -7.58 -3.74
C TYR A 8 8.48 -6.09 -3.85
N GLY A 9 7.45 -5.25 -3.90
CA GLY A 9 7.54 -3.81 -4.07
C GLY A 9 7.30 -3.01 -2.79
N CYS A 10 7.14 -3.64 -1.62
CA CYS A 10 7.11 -2.94 -0.32
C CYS A 10 7.15 -3.96 0.83
N ALA A 11 8.27 -4.66 1.00
CA ALA A 11 8.50 -5.50 2.18
C ALA A 11 9.24 -4.70 3.27
N LEU A 12 8.66 -3.58 3.69
CA LEU A 12 8.97 -2.94 4.96
C LEU A 12 7.83 -3.27 5.93
N LEU A 13 8.14 -4.09 6.93
CA LEU A 13 7.49 -4.17 8.24
C LEU A 13 5.94 -4.22 8.27
N LEU A 14 5.35 -5.31 7.76
CA LEU A 14 4.11 -5.82 8.36
C LEU A 14 4.44 -6.48 9.71
N SER A 15 4.86 -5.69 10.69
CA SER A 15 4.68 -6.06 12.09
C SER A 15 3.18 -6.24 12.31
N SER A 16 2.80 -7.35 12.94
CA SER A 16 1.41 -7.72 13.18
C SER A 16 0.72 -6.66 14.04
N ILE A 17 0.13 -5.64 13.42
CA ILE A 17 -0.77 -4.71 14.09
C ILE A 17 -1.98 -5.53 14.52
N THR A 18 -2.06 -5.79 15.82
CA THR A 18 -3.21 -6.48 16.40
C THR A 18 -4.32 -5.44 16.51
N VAL A 19 -5.16 -5.34 15.46
CA VAL A 19 -6.34 -4.47 15.50
C VAL A 19 -7.30 -5.03 16.54
N SER A 20 -7.54 -4.28 17.61
CA SER A 20 -8.55 -4.61 18.61
C SER A 20 -9.90 -4.71 17.92
N SER A 21 -10.49 -5.90 17.91
CA SER A 21 -11.70 -6.19 17.15
C SER A 21 -12.88 -5.33 17.63
N CYS A 22 -13.43 -4.50 16.74
CA CYS A 22 -14.71 -3.81 16.90
C CYS A 22 -15.90 -4.81 16.80
N GLN A 23 -15.88 -5.93 17.52
CA GLN A 23 -17.02 -6.84 17.55
C GLN A 23 -18.11 -6.25 18.43
N LYS A 24 -19.31 -6.15 17.86
CA LYS A 24 -20.57 -5.89 18.57
C LYS A 24 -20.72 -6.96 19.65
N ASP A 25 -20.66 -6.56 20.93
CA ASP A 25 -21.00 -7.41 22.07
C ASP A 25 -22.47 -7.84 21.95
N SER A 26 -22.73 -8.93 21.24
CA SER A 26 -23.95 -9.72 21.36
C SER A 26 -23.64 -10.85 22.33
N SER A 27 -23.92 -10.61 23.60
CA SER A 27 -23.86 -11.58 24.68
C SER A 27 -24.65 -12.86 24.33
N GLN A 28 -23.92 -13.96 24.06
CA GLN A 28 -24.38 -15.31 24.35
C GLN A 28 -23.20 -16.10 24.90
N SER A 29 -23.14 -16.17 26.22
CA SER A 29 -22.28 -17.07 26.98
C SER A 29 -22.71 -18.53 26.70
N GLY A 30 -21.88 -19.25 25.96
CA GLY A 30 -21.94 -20.69 25.83
C GLY A 30 -20.53 -21.24 26.02
N ASP A 31 -20.27 -21.76 27.22
CA ASP A 31 -19.02 -22.45 27.55
C ASP A 31 -18.82 -23.64 26.61
N VAL A 32 -17.75 -23.61 25.80
CA VAL A 32 -17.25 -24.76 25.06
C VAL A 32 -15.86 -25.08 25.58
N GLU A 33 -15.81 -26.12 26.40
CA GLU A 33 -14.58 -26.74 26.90
C GLU A 33 -13.88 -27.46 25.73
N VAL A 34 -12.80 -26.87 25.21
CA VAL A 34 -11.95 -27.51 24.19
C VAL A 34 -10.86 -28.31 24.90
N GLN A 35 -11.07 -29.61 25.03
CA GLN A 35 -10.02 -30.57 25.38
C GLN A 35 -9.15 -30.85 24.13
N GLY A 36 -7.94 -30.29 24.10
CA GLY A 36 -6.90 -30.68 23.15
C GLY A 36 -6.10 -31.89 23.67
N PRO A 37 -5.77 -32.88 22.82
CA PRO A 37 -4.93 -34.00 23.23
C PRO A 37 -3.46 -33.57 23.36
N SER A 38 -2.87 -33.89 24.51
CA SER A 38 -1.44 -33.75 24.75
C SER A 38 -0.68 -34.89 24.05
N GLU A 39 0.12 -34.57 23.03
CA GLU A 39 1.11 -35.50 22.49
C GLU A 39 2.51 -35.28 23.12
N PRO A 40 3.29 -36.35 23.33
CA PRO A 40 4.58 -36.26 24.00
C PRO A 40 5.68 -35.78 23.06
N ALA A 41 6.55 -34.93 23.60
CA ALA A 41 7.81 -34.54 22.98
C ALA A 41 8.67 -35.77 22.66
N GLN A 42 8.89 -36.04 21.37
CA GLN A 42 9.94 -36.93 20.90
C GLN A 42 11.14 -36.09 20.46
N GLY A 43 12.22 -36.19 21.24
CA GLY A 43 13.56 -35.83 20.80
C GLY A 43 13.99 -36.78 19.68
N GLY A 44 14.53 -36.20 18.61
CA GLY A 44 15.07 -36.91 17.46
C GLY A 44 16.33 -36.22 16.96
N ASP A 45 17.38 -37.02 16.87
CA ASP A 45 18.77 -36.64 16.64
C ASP A 45 19.07 -35.91 15.32
N SER A 46 20.11 -35.09 15.40
CA SER A 46 20.96 -34.61 14.32
C SER A 46 21.22 -35.64 13.22
N VAL A 47 20.84 -35.32 11.98
CA VAL A 47 21.65 -35.69 10.81
C VAL A 47 21.69 -34.52 9.83
N ALA A 48 22.71 -33.70 10.02
CA ALA A 48 23.21 -32.77 9.02
C ALA A 48 23.74 -33.58 7.82
N GLY A 49 22.97 -33.54 6.75
CA GLY A 49 23.35 -34.08 5.44
C GLY A 49 22.81 -33.17 4.34
N GLY A 50 22.85 -31.86 4.56
CA GLY A 50 22.63 -30.90 3.48
C GLY A 50 23.68 -31.17 2.42
N GLN A 51 23.25 -31.60 1.23
CA GLN A 51 24.12 -31.66 0.07
C GLN A 51 24.81 -30.31 -0.02
N SER A 52 26.15 -30.28 0.11
CA SER A 52 26.90 -29.06 -0.17
C SER A 52 26.46 -28.60 -1.55
N PRO A 53 25.93 -27.37 -1.69
CA PRO A 53 25.54 -26.84 -3.00
C PRO A 53 26.72 -27.05 -3.94
N SER A 54 26.44 -27.60 -5.13
CA SER A 54 27.47 -27.90 -6.11
C SER A 54 28.30 -26.63 -6.34
N SER A 55 29.61 -26.73 -6.22
CA SER A 55 30.59 -25.64 -6.37
C SER A 55 30.68 -25.06 -7.78
N ASP A 56 29.76 -25.43 -8.68
CA ASP A 56 29.79 -25.07 -10.10
C ASP A 56 29.14 -23.71 -10.40
N GLY A 57 28.68 -22.99 -9.36
CA GLY A 57 28.15 -21.63 -9.49
C GLY A 57 29.26 -20.55 -9.47
N PRO A 58 28.95 -19.33 -9.95
CA PRO A 58 29.88 -18.21 -9.89
C PRO A 58 30.22 -17.87 -8.43
N ALA A 59 31.41 -17.31 -8.22
CA ALA A 59 31.78 -16.79 -6.91
C ALA A 59 30.78 -15.70 -6.49
N PHE A 60 30.48 -15.59 -5.18
CA PHE A 60 29.51 -14.60 -4.71
C PHE A 60 29.83 -13.17 -5.15
N SER A 61 31.12 -12.79 -5.19
CA SER A 61 31.53 -11.48 -5.69
C SER A 61 31.15 -11.25 -7.15
N GLU A 62 31.33 -12.25 -8.02
CA GLU A 62 30.97 -12.16 -9.44
C GLU A 62 29.44 -12.07 -9.62
N PHE A 63 28.70 -12.88 -8.86
CA PHE A 63 27.25 -12.83 -8.85
C PHE A 63 26.72 -11.49 -8.34
N LYS A 64 27.27 -10.98 -7.23
CA LYS A 64 26.92 -9.67 -6.67
C LYS A 64 27.16 -8.56 -7.69
N ASP A 65 28.34 -8.51 -8.30
CA ASP A 65 28.67 -7.49 -9.30
C ASP A 65 27.73 -7.56 -10.51
N GLN A 66 27.36 -8.77 -10.96
CA GLN A 66 26.40 -8.98 -12.03
C GLN A 66 25.02 -8.44 -11.66
N VAL A 67 24.47 -8.84 -10.51
CA VAL A 67 23.12 -8.44 -10.08
C VAL A 67 23.05 -6.94 -9.83
N LEU A 68 24.07 -6.35 -9.21
CA LEU A 68 24.12 -4.90 -9.00
C LEU A 68 24.15 -4.14 -10.32
N LYS A 69 24.93 -4.61 -11.30
CA LYS A 69 24.94 -4.02 -12.64
C LYS A 69 23.60 -4.16 -13.34
N GLU A 70 22.99 -5.33 -13.31
CA GLU A 70 21.66 -5.56 -13.90
C GLU A 70 20.60 -4.71 -13.20
N CYS A 71 20.71 -4.52 -11.88
CA CYS A 71 19.84 -3.62 -11.14
C CYS A 71 19.99 -2.18 -11.62
N GLN A 72 21.23 -1.70 -11.78
CA GLN A 72 21.52 -0.36 -12.28
C GLN A 72 21.04 -0.16 -13.73
N ASP A 73 21.27 -1.15 -14.60
CA ASP A 73 20.88 -1.09 -16.03
C ASP A 73 19.35 -1.19 -16.23
N SER A 74 18.63 -1.78 -15.27
CA SER A 74 17.16 -1.95 -15.30
C SER A 74 16.41 -1.02 -14.36
N LEU A 75 17.12 -0.05 -13.76
CA LEU A 75 16.54 0.91 -12.84
C LEU A 75 15.42 1.71 -13.53
N GLY A 76 14.25 1.71 -12.92
CA GLY A 76 13.09 2.45 -13.39
C GLY A 76 12.30 3.03 -12.24
N LEU A 77 11.44 4.00 -12.55
CA LEU A 77 10.40 4.43 -11.62
C LEU A 77 9.24 3.45 -11.71
N PHE A 78 8.72 3.06 -10.56
CA PHE A 78 7.50 2.31 -10.38
C PHE A 78 6.47 3.23 -9.72
N ALA A 79 5.23 3.14 -10.16
CA ALA A 79 4.08 3.82 -9.59
C ALA A 79 2.86 2.92 -9.81
N SER A 80 1.77 3.16 -9.07
CA SER A 80 0.49 2.51 -9.36
C SER A 80 0.08 2.75 -10.80
N GLU A 81 -0.43 1.72 -11.48
CA GLU A 81 -0.85 1.87 -12.88
C GLU A 81 -2.02 2.84 -13.03
N ILE A 82 -2.95 2.78 -12.07
CA ILE A 82 -4.13 3.64 -12.01
C ILE A 82 -4.23 4.30 -10.64
N VAL A 83 -4.55 5.59 -10.64
CA VAL A 83 -4.86 6.37 -9.44
C VAL A 83 -6.22 7.03 -9.60
N TYR A 84 -7.04 6.94 -8.56
CA TYR A 84 -8.41 7.42 -8.50
C TYR A 84 -8.52 8.59 -7.54
N THR A 85 -9.13 9.69 -8.01
CA THR A 85 -9.37 10.90 -7.23
C THR A 85 -10.73 11.50 -7.58
N GLY A 86 -11.05 12.68 -7.05
CA GLY A 86 -12.25 13.40 -7.45
C GLY A 86 -12.25 14.88 -7.10
N PHE A 87 -13.42 15.47 -7.26
CA PHE A 87 -13.72 16.84 -6.86
C PHE A 87 -15.24 16.95 -6.68
N ASP A 88 -15.71 17.93 -5.90
CA ASP A 88 -17.16 18.21 -5.74
C ASP A 88 -17.59 19.60 -6.27
N GLY A 89 -16.68 20.26 -6.99
CA GLY A 89 -16.85 21.62 -7.51
C GLY A 89 -16.64 22.72 -6.45
N THR A 90 -16.49 22.37 -5.18
CA THR A 90 -16.20 23.27 -4.06
C THR A 90 -14.83 22.98 -3.44
N ASN A 91 -14.46 21.71 -3.37
CA ASN A 91 -13.23 21.18 -2.80
C ASN A 91 -12.49 20.36 -3.87
N GLU A 92 -11.17 20.49 -3.86
CA GLU A 92 -10.25 19.66 -4.64
C GLU A 92 -9.82 18.50 -3.75
N PHE A 93 -9.80 17.28 -4.30
CA PHE A 93 -9.35 16.11 -3.55
C PHE A 93 -7.89 15.83 -3.88
N GLN A 94 -7.10 15.71 -2.83
CA GLN A 94 -5.68 15.44 -2.94
C GLN A 94 -5.47 13.95 -3.16
N SER A 95 -4.71 13.60 -4.19
CA SER A 95 -4.32 12.21 -4.45
C SER A 95 -2.80 12.14 -4.55
N PRO A 96 -2.14 11.36 -3.70
CA PRO A 96 -0.70 11.21 -3.81
C PRO A 96 -0.39 10.31 -5.01
N LEU A 97 0.61 10.72 -5.78
CA LEU A 97 1.28 9.88 -6.75
C LEU A 97 2.58 9.44 -6.14
N TRP A 98 2.63 8.20 -5.69
CA TRP A 98 3.83 7.60 -5.15
C TRP A 98 4.69 7.06 -6.28
N THR A 99 6.00 7.35 -6.22
CA THR A 99 6.97 6.66 -7.04
C THR A 99 8.05 6.03 -6.18
N SER A 100 8.36 4.78 -6.48
CA SER A 100 9.52 4.09 -5.96
C SER A 100 10.47 3.73 -7.10
N SER A 101 11.75 3.51 -6.80
CA SER A 101 12.64 2.91 -7.79
C SER A 101 12.52 1.40 -7.74
N SER A 102 12.56 0.73 -8.88
CA SER A 102 12.64 -0.73 -8.96
C SER A 102 13.70 -1.15 -9.96
N CYS A 103 14.19 -2.38 -9.83
CA CYS A 103 15.08 -2.99 -10.79
C CYS A 103 14.73 -4.47 -10.95
N LYS A 104 15.02 -5.03 -12.13
CA LYS A 104 14.54 -6.35 -12.55
C LYS A 104 15.55 -7.45 -12.21
N ILE A 105 15.56 -7.86 -10.94
CA ILE A 105 16.53 -8.86 -10.41
C ILE A 105 15.88 -10.07 -9.72
N GLU A 106 14.55 -10.20 -9.77
CA GLU A 106 13.82 -11.24 -9.06
C GLU A 106 14.28 -12.66 -9.44
N ALA A 107 14.44 -12.93 -10.74
CA ALA A 107 14.87 -14.23 -11.23
C ALA A 107 16.27 -14.61 -10.74
N ASP A 108 17.17 -13.62 -10.58
CA ASP A 108 18.54 -13.84 -10.12
C ASP A 108 18.58 -14.07 -8.60
N ILE A 109 17.75 -13.36 -7.83
CA ILE A 109 17.57 -13.59 -6.39
C ILE A 109 17.01 -14.99 -6.14
N GLU A 110 15.95 -15.40 -6.85
CA GLU A 110 15.38 -16.75 -6.74
C GLU A 110 16.42 -17.82 -7.11
N ALA A 111 17.19 -17.60 -8.17
CA ALA A 111 18.26 -18.52 -8.58
C ALA A 111 19.39 -18.62 -7.55
N ALA A 112 19.57 -17.61 -6.70
CA ALA A 112 20.57 -17.54 -5.65
C ALA A 112 20.14 -18.16 -4.32
N GLU A 113 18.84 -18.41 -4.13
CA GLU A 113 18.33 -19.04 -2.91
C GLU A 113 19.00 -20.40 -2.66
N GLY A 114 19.53 -20.58 -1.45
CA GLY A 114 20.26 -21.79 -1.05
C GLY A 114 21.67 -21.93 -1.62
N ARG A 115 22.13 -21.01 -2.49
CA ARG A 115 23.51 -21.00 -3.02
C ARG A 115 24.46 -20.16 -2.17
N TYR A 116 23.97 -19.05 -1.63
CA TYR A 116 24.76 -18.13 -0.82
C TYR A 116 24.28 -18.10 0.64
N THR A 117 25.17 -17.71 1.54
CA THR A 117 24.85 -17.56 2.96
C THR A 117 23.93 -16.37 3.20
N SER A 118 23.20 -16.35 4.32
CA SER A 118 22.37 -15.20 4.69
C SER A 118 23.16 -13.89 4.81
N ALA A 119 24.42 -13.95 5.23
CA ALA A 119 25.30 -12.77 5.30
C ALA A 119 25.62 -12.21 3.92
N GLN A 120 25.88 -13.09 2.95
CA GLN A 120 26.11 -12.71 1.55
C GLN A 120 24.85 -12.14 0.90
N MET A 121 23.69 -12.79 1.09
CA MET A 121 22.42 -12.25 0.57
C MET A 121 22.11 -10.87 1.17
N ARG A 122 22.37 -10.66 2.47
CA ARG A 122 22.26 -9.33 3.09
C ARG A 122 23.17 -8.30 2.42
N GLU A 123 24.44 -8.63 2.20
CA GLU A 123 25.41 -7.76 1.53
C GLU A 123 25.01 -7.40 0.08
N LEU A 124 24.31 -8.30 -0.61
CA LEU A 124 23.71 -8.04 -1.92
C LEU A 124 22.53 -7.07 -1.80
N PHE A 125 21.62 -7.31 -0.85
CA PHE A 125 20.45 -6.45 -0.63
C PHE A 125 20.85 -5.03 -0.21
N GLU A 126 21.86 -4.86 0.64
CA GLU A 126 22.42 -3.55 0.99
C GLU A 126 22.88 -2.79 -0.27
N GLY A 127 23.60 -3.45 -1.19
CA GLY A 127 24.01 -2.82 -2.45
C GLY A 127 22.84 -2.50 -3.39
N ILE A 128 21.79 -3.33 -3.42
CA ILE A 128 20.57 -3.05 -4.18
C ILE A 128 19.85 -1.82 -3.61
N VAL A 129 19.76 -1.70 -2.29
CA VAL A 129 19.17 -0.54 -1.60
C VAL A 129 19.95 0.72 -1.94
N GLU A 130 21.29 0.69 -1.91
CA GLU A 130 22.13 1.84 -2.31
C GLU A 130 21.89 2.27 -3.77
N ILE A 131 21.71 1.35 -4.71
CA ILE A 131 21.42 1.67 -6.12
C ILE A 131 20.01 2.28 -6.27
N ARG A 132 19.06 1.77 -5.48
CA ARG A 132 17.66 2.18 -5.50
C ARG A 132 17.39 3.44 -4.70
N ASP A 133 18.35 3.91 -3.91
CA ASP A 133 18.20 5.09 -3.08
C ASP A 133 17.79 6.29 -3.92
N LEU A 134 16.52 6.65 -3.82
CA LEU A 134 15.93 7.69 -4.62
C LEU A 134 16.48 9.06 -4.25
N GLU A 135 16.90 9.28 -3.01
CA GLU A 135 17.52 10.55 -2.60
C GLU A 135 18.82 10.77 -3.38
N THR A 136 19.68 9.75 -3.40
CA THR A 136 20.90 9.75 -4.21
C THR A 136 20.58 9.87 -5.70
N LEU A 137 19.54 9.18 -6.20
CA LEU A 137 19.14 9.28 -7.60
C LEU A 137 18.57 10.65 -7.97
N ALA A 138 17.97 11.35 -7.02
CA ALA A 138 17.39 12.67 -7.20
C ALA A 138 18.40 13.80 -7.01
N GLU A 139 19.56 13.54 -6.40
CA GLU A 139 20.56 14.56 -6.10
C GLU A 139 20.96 15.34 -7.37
N GLY A 140 20.68 16.65 -7.36
CA GLY A 140 20.95 17.55 -8.48
C GLY A 140 20.05 17.35 -9.70
N LYS A 141 19.01 16.51 -9.61
CA LYS A 141 18.00 16.29 -10.65
C LYS A 141 16.70 17.01 -10.29
N THR A 142 15.89 17.31 -11.30
CA THR A 142 14.58 17.92 -11.11
C THR A 142 13.51 16.84 -11.22
N PHE A 143 12.67 16.74 -10.19
CA PHE A 143 11.43 15.99 -10.24
C PHE A 143 10.40 16.78 -11.07
N GLN A 144 9.80 16.14 -12.07
CA GLN A 144 8.85 16.79 -12.97
C GLN A 144 7.59 15.95 -13.10
N VAL A 145 6.44 16.63 -13.10
CA VAL A 145 5.12 16.05 -13.38
C VAL A 145 4.57 16.71 -14.63
N SER A 146 4.06 15.91 -15.56
CA SER A 146 3.42 16.40 -16.78
C SER A 146 2.11 15.66 -17.03
N PHE A 147 1.14 16.37 -17.63
CA PHE A 147 -0.22 15.89 -17.83
C PHE A 147 -0.50 15.71 -19.32
N GLY A 148 -1.00 14.54 -19.70
CA GLY A 148 -1.46 14.26 -21.07
C GLY A 148 -2.68 15.10 -21.45
N THR A 149 -3.55 15.41 -20.50
CA THR A 149 -4.72 16.29 -20.69
C THR A 149 -4.61 17.53 -19.80
N ALA A 150 -4.48 18.70 -20.43
CA ALA A 150 -4.41 19.97 -19.71
C ALA A 150 -5.75 20.32 -19.05
N GLY A 151 -5.69 20.93 -17.85
CA GLY A 151 -6.85 21.49 -17.16
C GLY A 151 -7.74 20.50 -16.42
N ILE A 152 -7.29 19.24 -16.25
CA ILE A 152 -7.92 18.29 -15.33
C ILE A 152 -7.24 18.35 -13.96
N PHE A 153 -5.91 18.49 -13.92
CA PHE A 153 -5.13 18.42 -12.70
C PHE A 153 -4.19 19.62 -12.53
N SER A 154 -3.99 20.02 -11.28
CA SER A 154 -2.81 20.75 -10.79
C SER A 154 -1.97 19.83 -9.92
N TRP A 155 -0.72 20.22 -9.66
CA TRP A 155 0.10 19.57 -8.64
C TRP A 155 0.85 20.61 -7.81
N ASP A 156 1.05 20.30 -6.54
CA ASP A 156 1.88 21.07 -5.62
C ASP A 156 3.30 20.47 -5.56
N GLU A 157 4.30 21.30 -5.84
CA GLU A 157 5.72 20.95 -5.80
C GLU A 157 6.24 20.76 -4.37
N ALA A 158 5.52 21.28 -3.36
CA ALA A 158 5.92 21.19 -1.96
C ALA A 158 5.94 19.76 -1.38
N ALA A 159 5.42 18.76 -2.10
CA ALA A 159 5.34 17.36 -1.65
C ALA A 159 6.55 16.48 -2.05
N SER A 160 7.62 17.06 -2.60
CA SER A 160 8.71 16.31 -3.27
C SER A 160 9.67 15.53 -2.34
N ALA A 161 9.31 15.29 -1.08
CA ALA A 161 10.06 14.43 -0.16
C ALA A 161 9.07 13.87 0.86
N LEU A 162 8.35 12.83 0.46
CA LEU A 162 7.58 12.03 1.42
C LEU A 162 8.61 11.17 2.17
N GLU A 163 8.36 10.93 3.45
CA GLU A 163 9.26 10.13 4.29
C GLU A 163 9.45 8.73 3.66
N PHE A 164 10.57 8.07 3.95
CA PHE A 164 10.98 6.75 3.38
C PHE A 164 11.62 6.73 1.97
N GLY A 165 12.12 7.87 1.47
CA GLY A 165 12.82 7.90 0.19
C GLY A 165 11.87 7.72 -0.99
N GLU A 166 10.61 8.09 -0.83
CA GLU A 166 9.63 8.12 -1.90
C GLU A 166 9.51 9.55 -2.45
N TYR A 167 9.59 9.67 -3.78
CA TYR A 167 9.29 10.93 -4.44
C TYR A 167 7.85 10.88 -4.91
N GLY A 168 7.08 11.88 -4.50
CA GLY A 168 5.69 11.97 -4.88
C GLY A 168 5.26 13.33 -5.35
N ALA A 169 4.08 13.35 -5.96
CA ALA A 169 3.33 14.55 -6.26
C ALA A 169 1.96 14.44 -5.59
N ILE A 170 1.46 15.54 -5.04
CA ILE A 170 0.05 15.61 -4.67
C ILE A 170 -0.69 16.17 -5.89
N LEU A 171 -1.58 15.36 -6.45
CA LEU A 171 -2.48 15.79 -7.51
C LEU A 171 -3.76 16.36 -6.93
N GLU A 172 -4.19 17.47 -7.50
CA GLU A 172 -5.47 18.10 -7.20
C GLU A 172 -6.31 18.10 -8.46
N ALA A 173 -7.45 17.41 -8.42
CA ALA A 173 -8.37 17.35 -9.55
C ALA A 173 -9.26 18.60 -9.57
N THR A 174 -9.31 19.25 -10.73
CA THR A 174 -10.10 20.46 -11.00
C THR A 174 -11.32 20.19 -11.88
N ALA A 175 -11.37 19.00 -12.51
CA ALA A 175 -12.47 18.52 -13.33
C ALA A 175 -12.52 16.99 -13.38
N ALA A 176 -13.66 16.43 -13.78
CA ALA A 176 -13.77 14.99 -14.03
C ALA A 176 -13.07 14.62 -15.34
N GLY A 177 -12.49 13.43 -15.39
CA GLY A 177 -11.92 12.86 -16.59
C GLY A 177 -10.76 11.91 -16.31
N GLU A 178 -10.12 11.49 -17.39
CA GLU A 178 -8.91 10.66 -17.33
C GLU A 178 -7.74 11.46 -17.91
N SER A 179 -6.56 11.33 -17.31
CA SER A 179 -5.31 11.80 -17.88
C SER A 179 -4.21 10.79 -17.60
N ASP A 180 -3.33 10.59 -18.58
CA ASP A 180 -2.01 10.04 -18.30
C ASP A 180 -1.18 11.12 -17.61
N VAL A 181 -0.49 10.76 -16.53
CA VAL A 181 0.40 11.64 -15.77
C VAL A 181 1.78 11.02 -15.81
N THR A 182 2.73 11.72 -16.43
CA THR A 182 4.10 11.27 -16.54
C THR A 182 4.95 11.94 -15.47
N ILE A 183 5.59 11.10 -14.65
CA ILE A 183 6.50 11.50 -13.59
C ILE A 183 7.92 11.24 -14.08
N THR A 184 8.80 12.23 -13.95
CA THR A 184 10.20 12.16 -14.39
C THR A 184 11.13 12.55 -13.27
N LEU A 185 12.18 11.74 -13.06
CA LEU A 185 13.29 12.03 -12.15
C LEU A 185 14.60 11.87 -12.93
N GLY A 186 15.10 12.97 -13.49
CA GLY A 186 16.25 12.93 -14.40
C GLY A 186 15.93 12.23 -15.72
N GLU A 187 16.58 11.10 -15.96
CA GLU A 187 16.34 10.25 -17.15
C GLU A 187 15.29 9.16 -16.91
N LEU A 188 14.93 8.91 -15.64
CA LEU A 188 13.92 7.92 -15.28
C LEU A 188 12.55 8.54 -15.45
N SER A 189 11.60 7.79 -16.00
CA SER A 189 10.21 8.22 -16.10
C SER A 189 9.25 7.04 -15.95
N THR A 190 8.07 7.34 -15.45
CA THR A 190 6.92 6.42 -15.41
C THR A 190 5.65 7.20 -15.77
N THR A 191 4.62 6.49 -16.24
CA THR A 191 3.33 7.09 -16.57
C THR A 191 2.22 6.35 -15.82
N VAL A 192 1.39 7.13 -15.14
CA VAL A 192 0.26 6.67 -14.34
C VAL A 192 -1.01 7.14 -15.02
N LYS A 193 -2.02 6.28 -15.14
CA LYS A 193 -3.36 6.73 -15.52
C LYS A 193 -4.05 7.30 -14.28
N VAL A 194 -4.54 8.54 -14.35
CA VAL A 194 -5.29 9.16 -13.26
C VAL A 194 -6.74 9.36 -13.70
N ILE A 195 -7.67 8.89 -12.88
CA ILE A 195 -9.11 8.96 -13.09
C ILE A 195 -9.71 9.86 -12.02
N ALA A 196 -10.18 11.04 -12.43
CA ALA A 196 -10.90 11.98 -11.58
C ALA A 196 -12.42 11.84 -11.79
N LYS A 197 -13.15 11.63 -10.70
CA LYS A 197 -14.61 11.59 -10.70
C LYS A 197 -15.22 12.84 -10.06
N GLU A 198 -16.29 13.34 -10.66
CA GLU A 198 -17.12 14.36 -10.01
C GLU A 198 -18.05 13.71 -9.00
N TYR A 199 -17.97 14.16 -7.75
CA TYR A 199 -18.90 13.79 -6.69
C TYR A 199 -19.84 14.97 -6.43
N GLN A 200 -21.10 14.71 -6.13
CA GLN A 200 -21.99 15.80 -5.73
C GLN A 200 -21.70 16.14 -4.27
N ALA A 201 -21.65 17.43 -3.92
CA ALA A 201 -21.47 17.84 -2.52
C ALA A 201 -22.53 17.22 -1.59
N ALA A 202 -23.74 16.96 -2.09
CA ALA A 202 -24.78 16.25 -1.34
C ALA A 202 -24.38 14.81 -0.98
N ASP A 203 -23.68 14.11 -1.88
CA ASP A 203 -23.21 12.75 -1.66
C ASP A 203 -22.04 12.72 -0.66
N THR A 204 -21.11 13.67 -0.76
CA THR A 204 -20.02 13.85 0.22
C THR A 204 -20.58 14.07 1.62
N ASN A 205 -21.52 15.02 1.79
CA ASN A 205 -22.14 15.31 3.09
C ASN A 205 -22.94 14.11 3.64
N ALA A 206 -23.64 13.37 2.78
CA ALA A 206 -24.34 12.16 3.20
C ALA A 206 -23.36 11.06 3.62
N GLY A 207 -22.24 10.93 2.91
CA GLY A 207 -21.16 10.01 3.20
C GLY A 207 -20.51 10.25 4.56
N GLU A 208 -20.20 11.50 4.86
CA GLU A 208 -19.70 11.93 6.18
C GLU A 208 -20.65 11.51 7.29
N GLN A 209 -21.95 11.77 7.13
CA GLN A 209 -22.95 11.42 8.13
C GLN A 209 -23.07 9.92 8.37
N ILE A 210 -22.93 9.10 7.32
CA ILE A 210 -22.91 7.64 7.44
C ILE A 210 -21.61 7.19 8.11
N TYR A 211 -20.46 7.74 7.69
CA TYR A 211 -19.14 7.40 8.21
C TYR A 211 -19.02 7.68 9.72
N ASP A 212 -19.48 8.84 10.16
CA ASP A 212 -19.47 9.25 11.57
C ASP A 212 -20.61 8.62 12.40
N GLY A 213 -21.57 7.96 11.74
CA GLY A 213 -22.73 7.34 12.39
C GLY A 213 -23.80 8.33 12.87
N THR A 214 -23.79 9.57 12.38
CA THR A 214 -24.84 10.55 12.67
C THR A 214 -26.13 10.23 11.92
N THR A 215 -26.02 9.62 10.74
CA THR A 215 -27.12 8.94 10.05
C THR A 215 -27.11 7.46 10.43
N ALA A 216 -28.14 7.03 11.17
CA ALA A 216 -28.29 5.63 11.53
C ALA A 216 -28.56 4.78 10.29
N VAL A 217 -27.67 3.83 10.02
CA VAL A 217 -27.91 2.77 9.05
C VAL A 217 -28.10 1.47 9.82
N ASP A 218 -29.22 0.79 9.56
CA ASP A 218 -29.62 -0.39 10.34
C ASP A 218 -28.52 -1.47 10.33
N GLY A 219 -28.09 -1.86 11.52
CA GLY A 219 -27.09 -2.91 11.70
C GLY A 219 -25.65 -2.49 11.43
N VAL A 220 -25.38 -1.21 11.17
CA VAL A 220 -24.05 -0.68 10.84
C VAL A 220 -23.47 0.08 12.04
N THR A 221 -22.26 -0.30 12.46
CA THR A 221 -21.43 0.52 13.34
C THR A 221 -20.75 1.60 12.49
N ALA A 222 -20.68 2.83 13.00
CA ALA A 222 -20.01 3.95 12.35
C ALA A 222 -18.56 3.60 11.96
N CYS A 223 -18.18 3.89 10.73
CA CYS A 223 -16.81 3.67 10.23
C CYS A 223 -15.78 4.43 11.10
N ALA A 224 -16.09 5.68 11.47
CA ALA A 224 -15.26 6.53 12.30
C ALA A 224 -14.84 5.86 13.62
N SER A 225 -15.72 5.03 14.23
CA SER A 225 -15.43 4.40 15.53
C SER A 225 -14.22 3.46 15.54
N CYS A 226 -13.84 2.92 14.38
CA CYS A 226 -12.66 2.08 14.25
C CYS A 226 -11.52 2.85 13.54
N HIS A 227 -11.83 3.65 12.52
CA HIS A 227 -10.82 4.27 11.65
C HIS A 227 -10.26 5.60 12.13
N GLN A 228 -10.98 6.35 12.96
CA GLN A 228 -10.46 7.58 13.60
C GLN A 228 -9.83 7.30 14.97
N SER A 229 -9.70 6.02 15.36
CA SER A 229 -8.96 5.66 16.57
C SER A 229 -7.45 5.81 16.35
N ALA A 230 -6.67 5.94 17.43
CA ALA A 230 -5.21 6.07 17.32
C ALA A 230 -4.58 4.90 16.53
N ASN A 231 -5.14 3.69 16.65
CA ASN A 231 -4.69 2.51 15.91
C ASN A 231 -5.64 2.14 14.75
N GLY A 232 -6.44 3.10 14.31
CA GLY A 232 -7.36 2.93 13.20
C GLY A 232 -6.59 2.80 11.89
N VAL A 233 -7.08 1.94 10.99
CA VAL A 233 -6.53 1.87 9.63
C VAL A 233 -6.86 3.19 8.93
N ASP A 234 -5.85 3.82 8.35
CA ASP A 234 -6.00 5.06 7.64
C ASP A 234 -6.83 4.90 6.36
N HIS A 235 -7.80 5.78 6.17
CA HIS A 235 -8.60 5.90 4.95
C HIS A 235 -8.31 7.19 4.20
N SER A 236 -7.22 7.89 4.54
CA SER A 236 -6.78 9.04 3.78
C SER A 236 -6.62 8.68 2.31
N PRO A 237 -6.62 9.68 1.42
CA PRO A 237 -6.36 9.47 0.01
C PRO A 237 -5.08 8.68 -0.30
N ASN A 238 -4.14 8.57 0.65
CA ASN A 238 -2.99 7.69 0.52
C ASN A 238 -3.39 6.26 0.13
N TRP A 239 -4.30 5.65 0.88
CA TRP A 239 -4.68 4.26 0.67
C TRP A 239 -5.86 4.09 -0.27
N VAL A 240 -6.83 5.01 -0.26
CA VAL A 240 -8.02 4.83 -1.09
C VAL A 240 -7.76 5.19 -2.55
N SER A 241 -6.76 6.03 -2.86
CA SER A 241 -6.47 6.48 -4.23
C SER A 241 -6.04 5.38 -5.18
N VAL A 242 -5.48 4.27 -4.69
CA VAL A 242 -5.07 3.13 -5.53
C VAL A 242 -6.20 2.14 -5.81
N CYS A 243 -7.37 2.30 -5.17
CA CYS A 243 -8.53 1.45 -5.40
C CYS A 243 -9.61 2.18 -6.20
N SER A 244 -10.27 1.47 -7.11
CA SER A 244 -11.49 1.97 -7.76
C SER A 244 -12.66 2.09 -6.79
N ASP A 245 -13.66 2.90 -7.15
CA ASP A 245 -14.91 2.98 -6.38
C ASP A 245 -15.63 1.62 -6.28
N ALA A 246 -15.51 0.75 -7.28
CA ALA A 246 -16.11 -0.58 -7.25
C ALA A 246 -15.40 -1.50 -6.25
N GLU A 247 -14.06 -1.45 -6.21
CA GLU A 247 -13.25 -2.16 -5.23
C GLU A 247 -13.57 -1.69 -3.80
N LEU A 248 -13.62 -0.38 -3.58
CA LEU A 248 -13.99 0.21 -2.28
C LEU A 248 -15.41 -0.16 -1.86
N ALA A 249 -16.38 -0.10 -2.78
CA ALA A 249 -17.76 -0.48 -2.49
C ALA A 249 -17.86 -1.95 -2.07
N SER A 250 -17.11 -2.84 -2.72
CA SER A 250 -17.02 -4.25 -2.33
C SER A 250 -16.38 -4.41 -0.96
N ALA A 251 -15.27 -3.72 -0.69
CA ALA A 251 -14.59 -3.78 0.60
C ALA A 251 -15.52 -3.36 1.74
N ILE A 252 -16.20 -2.23 1.59
CA ILE A 252 -17.18 -1.67 2.54
C ILE A 252 -18.35 -2.64 2.80
N THR A 253 -18.87 -3.29 1.74
CA THR A 253 -20.09 -4.10 1.86
C THR A 253 -19.85 -5.55 2.20
N THR A 254 -18.71 -6.12 1.81
CA THR A 254 -18.41 -7.56 1.92
C THR A 254 -17.20 -7.88 2.80
N GLY A 255 -16.38 -6.88 3.15
CA GLY A 255 -15.10 -7.08 3.82
C GLY A 255 -13.97 -7.57 2.91
N GLU A 256 -14.19 -7.59 1.60
CA GLU A 256 -13.22 -8.02 0.58
C GLU A 256 -13.26 -7.05 -0.60
N TYR A 257 -12.08 -6.63 -1.05
CA TYR A 257 -11.98 -5.83 -2.25
C TYR A 257 -12.39 -6.68 -3.46
N GLY A 258 -13.29 -6.11 -4.26
CA GLY A 258 -13.81 -6.78 -5.45
C GLY A 258 -12.76 -6.93 -6.53
N ASN A 259 -13.09 -7.67 -7.59
CA ASN A 259 -12.28 -7.60 -8.80
C ASN A 259 -12.54 -6.28 -9.51
N ASN A 260 -11.49 -5.70 -10.09
CA ASN A 260 -11.59 -4.57 -10.99
C ASN A 260 -11.42 -5.03 -12.44
N ASP A 261 -12.48 -4.91 -13.25
CA ASP A 261 -12.43 -5.26 -14.69
C ASP A 261 -11.48 -4.35 -15.50
N GLN A 262 -11.12 -3.19 -14.95
CA GLN A 262 -10.18 -2.25 -15.56
C GLN A 262 -8.73 -2.48 -15.10
N ASP A 263 -8.53 -3.23 -14.02
CA ASP A 263 -7.24 -3.44 -13.38
C ASP A 263 -7.23 -4.79 -12.64
N GLU A 264 -7.16 -5.89 -13.40
CA GLU A 264 -7.19 -7.25 -12.85
C GLU A 264 -6.02 -7.55 -11.89
N GLU A 265 -4.93 -6.77 -11.99
CA GLU A 265 -3.73 -6.86 -11.16
C GLU A 265 -3.61 -5.67 -10.18
N GLY A 266 -4.68 -4.90 -10.03
CA GLY A 266 -4.71 -3.70 -9.20
C GLY A 266 -4.37 -4.01 -7.75
N MET A 267 -3.73 -3.06 -7.08
CA MET A 267 -3.22 -3.23 -5.71
C MET A 267 -4.28 -3.72 -4.72
N CYS A 268 -5.54 -3.35 -4.94
CA CYS A 268 -6.65 -3.69 -4.06
C CYS A 268 -7.33 -5.01 -4.44
N THR A 269 -7.20 -5.47 -5.68
CA THR A 269 -8.00 -6.59 -6.21
C THR A 269 -7.75 -7.88 -5.41
N GLY A 270 -8.84 -8.45 -4.87
CA GLY A 270 -8.84 -9.72 -4.13
C GLY A 270 -8.24 -9.66 -2.72
N TYR A 271 -7.87 -8.47 -2.23
CA TYR A 271 -7.40 -8.32 -0.85
C TYR A 271 -8.53 -8.52 0.15
N LYS A 272 -8.28 -9.34 1.17
CA LYS A 272 -9.23 -9.61 2.26
C LYS A 272 -8.87 -8.81 3.48
N LEU A 273 -9.83 -8.06 4.02
CA LEU A 273 -9.64 -7.33 5.25
C LEU A 273 -9.50 -8.29 6.42
N SER A 274 -8.53 -8.01 7.30
CA SER A 274 -8.21 -8.84 8.48
C SER A 274 -9.30 -8.78 9.57
N VAL A 275 -10.18 -7.79 9.49
CA VAL A 275 -11.29 -7.56 10.41
C VAL A 275 -12.64 -7.68 9.71
N ALA A 276 -13.68 -8.07 10.44
CA ALA A 276 -15.03 -8.12 9.90
C ALA A 276 -15.50 -6.69 9.54
N HIS A 277 -15.48 -6.38 8.24
CA HIS A 277 -15.72 -5.06 7.68
C HIS A 277 -16.86 -5.13 6.64
N SER A 278 -17.98 -5.76 7.01
CA SER A 278 -19.14 -5.90 6.13
C SER A 278 -20.29 -5.06 6.66
N TRP A 279 -20.59 -3.98 5.97
CA TRP A 279 -21.72 -3.12 6.25
C TRP A 279 -22.84 -3.36 5.23
N SER A 280 -24.08 -3.42 5.71
CA SER A 280 -25.27 -3.59 4.85
C SER A 280 -25.69 -2.26 4.22
N LEU A 281 -24.77 -1.58 3.53
CA LEU A 281 -25.06 -0.38 2.76
C LEU A 281 -25.67 -0.76 1.41
N ASN A 282 -26.65 0.02 0.95
CA ASN A 282 -27.06 -0.04 -0.45
C ASN A 282 -26.03 0.66 -1.36
N ALA A 283 -26.20 0.54 -2.68
CA ALA A 283 -25.24 1.10 -3.65
C ALA A 283 -25.07 2.63 -3.52
N ASP A 284 -26.16 3.36 -3.27
CA ASP A 284 -26.10 4.82 -3.12
C ASP A 284 -25.34 5.21 -1.84
N GLN A 285 -25.62 4.52 -0.73
CA GLN A 285 -24.93 4.74 0.55
C GLN A 285 -23.44 4.42 0.46
N ALA A 286 -23.06 3.32 -0.22
CA ALA A 286 -21.66 2.98 -0.43
C ALA A 286 -20.95 4.06 -1.26
N ASN A 287 -21.57 4.53 -2.35
CA ASN A 287 -21.03 5.61 -3.17
C ASN A 287 -20.89 6.93 -2.39
N GLN A 288 -21.83 7.24 -1.49
CA GLN A 288 -21.77 8.41 -0.62
C GLN A 288 -20.59 8.32 0.35
N VAL A 289 -20.41 7.17 1.02
CA VAL A 289 -19.24 6.95 1.88
C VAL A 289 -17.94 7.08 1.09
N ILE A 290 -17.85 6.50 -0.11
CA ILE A 290 -16.66 6.63 -0.97
C ILE A 290 -16.41 8.09 -1.36
N ALA A 291 -17.45 8.84 -1.74
CA ALA A 291 -17.33 10.27 -2.04
C ALA A 291 -16.68 11.01 -0.88
N TYR A 292 -17.13 10.74 0.35
CA TYR A 292 -16.53 11.30 1.57
C TYR A 292 -15.10 10.84 1.82
N LEU A 293 -14.78 9.55 1.67
CA LEU A 293 -13.41 9.04 1.86
C LEU A 293 -12.41 9.74 0.93
N ARG A 294 -12.79 10.02 -0.31
CA ARG A 294 -11.96 10.79 -1.26
C ARG A 294 -11.70 12.22 -0.81
N THR A 295 -12.56 12.79 0.03
CA THR A 295 -12.42 14.17 0.52
C THR A 295 -11.59 14.31 1.78
N LEU A 296 -11.25 13.19 2.42
CA LEU A 296 -10.43 13.21 3.62
C LEU A 296 -9.09 13.88 3.30
N PRO A 297 -8.53 14.68 4.22
CA PRO A 297 -7.21 15.24 4.02
C PRO A 297 -6.18 14.11 3.93
N LEU A 298 -5.10 14.34 3.18
CA LEU A 298 -3.90 13.53 3.33
C LEU A 298 -3.45 13.60 4.78
N GLN A 299 -3.47 12.45 5.46
CA GLN A 299 -2.85 12.36 6.77
C GLN A 299 -1.34 12.29 6.54
N PRO A 300 -0.53 13.15 7.18
CA PRO A 300 0.90 12.88 7.22
C PRO A 300 1.08 11.51 7.90
N GLU A 301 1.91 10.63 7.32
CA GLU A 301 2.13 9.29 7.88
C GLU A 301 2.61 9.33 9.35
N ALA A 302 3.16 10.47 9.79
CA ALA A 302 3.74 10.70 11.10
C ALA A 302 2.83 11.44 12.12
N ALA A 303 1.72 10.82 12.55
CA ALA A 303 1.12 11.15 13.85
C ALA A 303 0.97 9.95 14.80
N ASN A 304 1.28 8.74 14.30
CA ASN A 304 1.28 7.49 15.06
C ASN A 304 2.67 6.96 15.38
N GLU A 305 3.72 7.74 15.09
CA GLU A 305 4.96 7.60 15.84
C GLU A 305 4.64 8.03 17.27
N GLU A 306 4.10 7.10 18.06
CA GLU A 306 4.21 7.18 19.50
C GLU A 306 5.67 7.55 19.74
N GLU A 307 5.88 8.74 20.30
CA GLU A 307 7.07 9.11 21.03
C GLU A 307 7.35 7.89 21.91
N GLU A 308 8.20 6.97 21.45
CA GLU A 308 8.82 5.93 22.26
C GLU A 308 9.64 6.75 23.26
N ALA A 309 8.95 7.24 24.28
CA ALA A 309 9.51 8.02 25.34
C ALA A 309 10.57 7.10 25.93
N ASP A 310 11.84 7.46 25.67
CA ASP A 310 13.05 6.84 26.20
C ASP A 310 12.82 6.52 27.68
N ALA A 311 12.31 5.33 27.97
CA ALA A 311 12.06 4.85 29.33
C ALA A 311 13.36 4.34 29.97
N ASP A 312 14.48 4.42 29.25
CA ASP A 312 15.80 3.92 29.66
C ASP A 312 16.72 5.00 30.24
N ALA A 313 16.22 6.20 30.52
CA ALA A 313 16.98 7.24 31.23
C ALA A 313 16.56 7.37 32.71
N GLU A 314 16.93 6.40 33.55
CA GLU A 314 17.43 6.55 34.93
C GLU A 314 17.44 5.21 35.70
N GLU A 315 18.59 4.51 35.69
CA GLU A 315 19.10 3.73 36.84
C GLU A 315 20.60 3.96 37.04
#